data_AF-A0A816DVX4-F1
#
_entry.id   AF-A0A816DVX4-F1
#
_cell.length_a   1.000
_cell.length_b   1.000
_cell.length_c   1.000
_cell.angle_alpha   90.00
_cell.angle_beta   90.00
_cell.angle_gamma   90.00
#
_symmetry.space_group_name_H-M   'P 1'
#
loop_
_entity.id
_entity.type
_entity.pdbx_description
1 polymer ?
#
loop_
_entity_poly.entity_id
_entity_poly.type
_entity_poly.pdbx_seq_one_letter_code
_entity_poly.pdbx_strand_id
1 'polypeptide(L)'
;MSADTSVSVTVRCIPDNRYALIGNRYWWQLSGGIESGADLLARYEHPGYSKRMFILSDGLAYVGLKTQQEIMKSVSTYNEKGIIIDSFGVGEDFDEKIMKAEVIVTLMTNAIQSVFDVCGTHTQLVIRGLNNATVTKIWGQQNATLGANLGDLHVDNLRVILCDFTASANVPDGTELDVLEYELKYNRPDDLEGEPITVSSKLPLIFVNYESLIRDIDPKVKALHAIQVAAEMDHRIVELINDRRRDEAIALIGEQINLLQEVQDLDDEKCMIAMLLRMVQNMQRRLREQEVSEKSAAKSYHHQAHMKKCHDHKYTNYYADED
;
A
#
# COMPACT_ATOMS: atom_id res chain seq x y z
N MET A 1 8.84 5.10 31.57
CA MET A 1 9.23 5.67 30.26
C MET A 1 8.46 4.93 29.20
N SER A 2 7.68 5.63 28.37
CA SER A 2 7.07 5.05 27.17
C SER A 2 8.08 5.26 26.05
N ALA A 3 8.57 4.18 25.45
CA ALA A 3 9.41 4.25 24.26
C ALA A 3 8.52 3.87 23.07
N ASP A 4 8.39 4.78 22.09
CA ASP A 4 7.78 4.49 20.80
C ASP A 4 8.85 3.85 19.92
N THR A 5 8.58 2.66 19.37
CA THR A 5 9.54 1.89 18.56
C THR A 5 8.83 1.32 17.34
N SER A 6 9.49 1.28 16.18
CA SER A 6 8.96 0.70 14.94
C SER A 6 9.93 -0.34 14.34
N VAL A 7 9.44 -1.36 13.63
CA VAL A 7 10.21 -2.54 13.13
C VAL A 7 9.73 -3.01 11.73
N SER A 8 10.53 -3.79 10.97
CA SER A 8 10.22 -4.36 9.62
C SER A 8 10.52 -5.87 9.44
N VAL A 9 9.88 -6.57 8.47
CA VAL A 9 9.93 -8.06 8.20
C VAL A 9 10.04 -8.36 6.66
N THR A 10 10.64 -9.50 6.18
CA THR A 10 10.98 -9.85 4.74
C THR A 10 10.67 -11.31 4.28
N VAL A 11 10.28 -11.62 2.99
CA VAL A 11 9.89 -12.98 2.42
C VAL A 11 10.23 -13.22 0.89
N ARG A 12 10.42 -14.48 0.36
CA ARG A 12 10.81 -14.86 -1.08
C ARG A 12 10.37 -16.29 -1.59
N CYS A 13 10.11 -16.59 -2.90
CA CYS A 13 9.67 -17.92 -3.51
C CYS A 13 9.84 -18.10 -5.09
N ILE A 14 9.31 -19.14 -5.84
CA ILE A 14 9.34 -19.37 -7.37
C ILE A 14 8.12 -20.19 -7.96
N PRO A 15 7.36 -19.79 -9.03
CA PRO A 15 6.80 -20.72 -10.12
C PRO A 15 6.31 -20.12 -11.54
N ASP A 16 5.42 -20.80 -12.33
CA ASP A 16 5.12 -20.73 -13.83
C ASP A 16 3.59 -20.83 -14.29
N ASN A 17 3.05 -20.24 -15.43
CA ASN A 17 1.65 -20.42 -16.03
C ASN A 17 1.21 -19.66 -17.41
N ARG A 18 -0.10 -19.55 -17.87
CA ARG A 18 -0.65 -18.96 -19.20
C ARG A 18 -2.05 -18.16 -19.22
N TYR A 19 -2.53 -17.55 -20.37
CA TYR A 19 -3.66 -16.51 -20.51
C TYR A 19 -4.75 -16.55 -21.67
N ALA A 20 -5.82 -15.68 -21.62
CA ALA A 20 -6.87 -15.37 -22.65
C ALA A 20 -7.43 -13.89 -22.65
N LEU A 21 -8.07 -13.38 -23.75
CA LEU A 21 -8.58 -11.98 -23.96
C LEU A 21 -10.07 -11.90 -24.43
N ILE A 22 -10.84 -10.86 -24.01
CA ILE A 22 -12.25 -10.61 -24.41
C ILE A 22 -12.50 -9.10 -24.64
N GLY A 23 -13.29 -8.73 -25.66
CA GLY A 23 -13.74 -7.35 -25.90
C GLY A 23 -15.22 -7.25 -26.27
N ASN A 24 -15.92 -6.22 -25.78
CA ASN A 24 -17.33 -5.94 -26.07
C ASN A 24 -17.47 -4.51 -26.64
N ARG A 25 -18.34 -4.29 -27.64
CA ARG A 25 -18.49 -2.98 -28.29
C ARG A 25 -19.87 -2.39 -27.99
N TYR A 26 -19.86 -1.09 -27.69
CA TYR A 26 -20.98 -0.14 -27.57
C TYR A 26 -21.60 -0.03 -26.15
N TRP A 27 -21.42 1.17 -25.57
CA TRP A 27 -21.87 1.66 -24.25
C TRP A 27 -21.07 1.14 -23.05
N TRP A 28 -20.34 2.03 -22.36
CA TRP A 28 -19.50 1.70 -21.21
C TRP A 28 -20.34 1.22 -20.02
N GLN A 29 -20.36 -0.11 -19.84
CA GLN A 29 -21.00 -0.81 -18.71
C GLN A 29 -19.93 -1.60 -17.96
N LEU A 30 -19.22 -0.93 -17.03
CA LEU A 30 -18.14 -1.53 -16.23
C LEU A 30 -18.59 -2.83 -15.54
N SER A 31 -19.78 -2.80 -14.93
CA SER A 31 -20.40 -3.96 -14.27
C SER A 31 -20.67 -5.13 -15.22
N GLY A 32 -21.04 -4.86 -16.47
CA GLY A 32 -21.28 -5.91 -17.47
C GLY A 32 -19.97 -6.57 -17.93
N GLY A 33 -18.88 -5.79 -18.00
CA GLY A 33 -17.53 -6.32 -18.21
C GLY A 33 -17.07 -7.23 -17.07
N ILE A 34 -17.27 -6.79 -15.81
CA ILE A 34 -16.99 -7.58 -14.61
C ILE A 34 -17.77 -8.90 -14.64
N GLU A 35 -19.09 -8.83 -14.82
CA GLU A 35 -19.97 -10.00 -14.82
C GLU A 35 -19.60 -10.99 -15.93
N SER A 36 -19.38 -10.50 -17.16
CA SER A 36 -18.98 -11.34 -18.30
C SER A 36 -17.62 -12.01 -18.07
N GLY A 37 -16.65 -11.26 -17.52
CA GLY A 37 -15.33 -11.79 -17.19
C GLY A 37 -15.40 -12.83 -16.07
N ALA A 38 -16.19 -12.58 -15.03
CA ALA A 38 -16.39 -13.51 -13.93
C ALA A 38 -17.10 -14.79 -14.37
N ASP A 39 -18.13 -14.67 -15.21
CA ASP A 39 -18.82 -15.81 -15.83
C ASP A 39 -17.86 -16.66 -16.65
N LEU A 40 -16.95 -16.04 -17.40
CA LEU A 40 -15.95 -16.75 -18.18
C LEU A 40 -14.96 -17.49 -17.26
N LEU A 41 -14.44 -16.83 -16.22
CA LEU A 41 -13.55 -17.46 -15.25
C LEU A 41 -14.24 -18.60 -14.49
N ALA A 42 -15.54 -18.51 -14.22
CA ALA A 42 -16.32 -19.58 -13.62
C ALA A 42 -16.54 -20.77 -14.57
N ARG A 43 -16.69 -20.53 -15.88
CA ARG A 43 -16.87 -21.60 -16.87
C ARG A 43 -15.59 -22.40 -17.14
N TYR A 44 -14.42 -21.78 -16.99
CA TYR A 44 -13.11 -22.39 -17.23
C TYR A 44 -12.32 -22.57 -15.92
N GLU A 45 -12.99 -23.09 -14.89
CA GLU A 45 -12.36 -23.37 -13.62
C GLU A 45 -11.43 -24.58 -13.73
N HIS A 46 -10.16 -24.36 -13.39
CA HIS A 46 -9.13 -25.39 -13.36
C HIS A 46 -8.52 -25.47 -11.95
N PRO A 47 -8.50 -26.65 -11.31
CA PRO A 47 -7.82 -26.83 -10.03
C PRO A 47 -6.35 -26.41 -10.15
N GLY A 48 -5.86 -25.63 -9.18
CA GLY A 48 -4.49 -25.12 -9.18
C GLY A 48 -4.26 -23.81 -9.93
N TYR A 49 -5.28 -23.21 -10.54
CA TYR A 49 -5.17 -21.95 -11.28
C TYR A 49 -5.78 -20.79 -10.49
N SER A 50 -5.08 -19.66 -10.47
CA SER A 50 -5.64 -18.40 -9.94
C SER A 50 -6.57 -17.75 -10.96
N LYS A 51 -7.73 -17.27 -10.50
CA LYS A 51 -8.69 -16.53 -11.32
C LYS A 51 -8.43 -15.05 -11.16
N ARG A 52 -7.83 -14.40 -12.16
CA ARG A 52 -7.59 -12.96 -12.15
C ARG A 52 -8.19 -12.27 -13.37
N MET A 53 -8.79 -11.11 -13.14
CA MET A 53 -9.42 -10.27 -14.15
C MET A 53 -8.78 -8.89 -14.13
N PHE A 54 -8.32 -8.44 -15.29
CA PHE A 54 -7.83 -7.08 -15.49
C PHE A 54 -8.87 -6.27 -16.26
N ILE A 55 -9.25 -5.13 -15.69
CA ILE A 55 -10.27 -4.25 -16.26
C ILE A 55 -9.62 -2.93 -16.62
N LEU A 56 -9.72 -2.54 -17.88
CA LEU A 56 -9.22 -1.26 -18.35
C LEU A 56 -10.40 -0.41 -18.80
N SER A 57 -10.45 0.84 -18.37
CA SER A 57 -11.50 1.80 -18.75
C SER A 57 -10.91 3.17 -18.97
N ASP A 58 -11.36 3.86 -20.02
CA ASP A 58 -10.96 5.23 -20.31
C ASP A 58 -12.00 6.29 -19.89
N GLY A 59 -13.11 5.86 -19.29
CA GLY A 59 -14.22 6.76 -18.95
C GLY A 59 -15.08 6.30 -17.78
N LEU A 60 -16.11 7.12 -17.49
CA LEU A 60 -17.10 6.89 -16.44
C LEU A 60 -18.10 5.78 -16.82
N ALA A 61 -18.55 5.01 -15.83
CA ALA A 61 -19.62 4.04 -16.00
C ALA A 61 -20.98 4.74 -16.15
N TYR A 62 -21.53 4.77 -17.37
CA TYR A 62 -22.82 5.41 -17.66
C TYR A 62 -24.01 4.46 -17.60
N VAL A 63 -23.77 3.16 -17.72
CA VAL A 63 -24.79 2.10 -17.78
C VAL A 63 -24.48 1.02 -16.72
N GLY A 64 -25.52 0.40 -16.15
CA GLY A 64 -25.39 -0.62 -15.11
C GLY A 64 -25.20 -0.04 -13.72
N LEU A 65 -24.39 -0.70 -12.88
CA LEU A 65 -23.99 -0.19 -11.56
C LEU A 65 -23.15 1.09 -11.74
N LYS A 66 -23.59 2.18 -11.10
CA LYS A 66 -22.99 3.51 -11.26
C LYS A 66 -22.27 4.00 -10.02
N THR A 67 -22.68 3.51 -8.85
CA THR A 67 -22.11 3.98 -7.59
C THR A 67 -20.92 3.11 -7.19
N GLN A 68 -19.93 3.75 -6.57
CA GLN A 68 -18.77 3.06 -6.00
C GLN A 68 -19.20 1.93 -5.05
N GLN A 69 -20.22 2.14 -4.22
CA GLN A 69 -20.71 1.15 -3.26
C GLN A 69 -21.27 -0.11 -3.96
N GLU A 70 -22.06 0.07 -5.02
CA GLU A 70 -22.60 -1.06 -5.79
C GLU A 70 -21.49 -1.84 -6.48
N ILE A 71 -20.54 -1.15 -7.09
CA ILE A 71 -19.41 -1.77 -7.80
C ILE A 71 -18.51 -2.53 -6.81
N MET A 72 -18.15 -1.92 -5.68
CA MET A 72 -17.34 -2.56 -4.64
C MET A 72 -18.05 -3.77 -4.03
N LYS A 73 -19.37 -3.72 -3.84
CA LYS A 73 -20.17 -4.87 -3.41
C LYS A 73 -20.10 -6.01 -4.42
N SER A 74 -20.22 -5.70 -5.71
CA SER A 74 -20.08 -6.69 -6.78
C SER A 74 -18.68 -7.30 -6.80
N VAL A 75 -17.64 -6.47 -6.70
CA VAL A 75 -16.24 -6.93 -6.64
C VAL A 75 -16.01 -7.82 -5.42
N SER A 76 -16.51 -7.44 -4.23
CA SER A 76 -16.45 -8.28 -3.02
C SER A 76 -17.07 -9.65 -3.24
N THR A 77 -18.24 -9.69 -3.89
CA THR A 77 -18.94 -10.95 -4.19
C THR A 77 -18.11 -11.87 -5.10
N TYR A 78 -17.31 -11.32 -6.01
CA TYR A 78 -16.43 -12.10 -6.89
C TYR A 78 -15.10 -12.45 -6.22
N ASN A 79 -14.55 -11.58 -5.38
CA ASN A 79 -13.39 -11.86 -4.55
C ASN A 79 -13.68 -13.04 -3.59
N GLU A 80 -14.87 -13.09 -3.00
CA GLU A 80 -15.35 -14.23 -2.18
C GLU A 80 -15.40 -15.55 -2.97
N LYS A 81 -15.51 -15.50 -4.30
CA LYS A 81 -15.44 -16.67 -5.20
C LYS A 81 -14.02 -16.97 -5.70
N GLY A 82 -13.01 -16.32 -5.11
CA GLY A 82 -11.60 -16.44 -5.48
C GLY A 82 -11.24 -15.78 -6.80
N ILE A 83 -12.04 -14.83 -7.30
CA ILE A 83 -11.72 -14.05 -8.51
C ILE A 83 -11.11 -12.72 -8.08
N ILE A 84 -9.83 -12.52 -8.37
CA ILE A 84 -9.11 -11.28 -8.10
C ILE A 84 -9.37 -10.30 -9.25
N ILE A 85 -9.85 -9.10 -8.93
CA ILE A 85 -10.16 -8.08 -9.93
C ILE A 85 -9.26 -6.86 -9.73
N ASP A 86 -8.47 -6.55 -10.76
CA ASP A 86 -7.62 -5.36 -10.83
C ASP A 86 -8.18 -4.40 -11.89
N SER A 87 -8.40 -3.13 -11.54
CA SER A 87 -8.99 -2.13 -12.44
C SER A 87 -8.09 -0.91 -12.66
N PHE A 88 -7.88 -0.57 -13.92
CA PHE A 88 -6.98 0.48 -14.38
C PHE A 88 -7.70 1.52 -15.24
N GLY A 89 -7.57 2.78 -14.82
CA GLY A 89 -8.05 3.94 -15.54
C GLY A 89 -7.06 4.39 -16.62
N VAL A 90 -7.59 4.72 -17.80
CA VAL A 90 -6.82 5.19 -18.96
C VAL A 90 -7.26 6.62 -19.29
N GLY A 91 -6.32 7.55 -19.44
CA GLY A 91 -6.66 8.95 -19.73
C GLY A 91 -7.11 9.73 -18.49
N GLU A 92 -7.98 10.74 -18.66
CA GLU A 92 -8.34 11.68 -17.59
C GLU A 92 -9.78 11.53 -17.07
N ASP A 93 -10.62 10.77 -17.77
CA ASP A 93 -12.08 10.76 -17.59
C ASP A 93 -12.62 9.54 -16.82
N PHE A 94 -11.77 8.70 -16.26
CA PHE A 94 -12.21 7.55 -15.45
C PHE A 94 -12.52 7.95 -14.00
N ASP A 95 -13.23 7.09 -13.27
CA ASP A 95 -13.53 7.32 -11.85
C ASP A 95 -12.38 6.82 -10.96
N GLU A 96 -11.54 7.75 -10.48
CA GLU A 96 -10.40 7.50 -9.58
C GLU A 96 -10.78 6.87 -8.24
N LYS A 97 -12.05 6.98 -7.81
CA LYS A 97 -12.50 6.32 -6.58
C LYS A 97 -12.68 4.82 -6.79
N ILE A 98 -12.81 4.39 -8.03
CA ILE A 98 -13.07 3.01 -8.43
C ILE A 98 -11.82 2.40 -9.07
N MET A 99 -11.05 3.18 -9.84
CA MET A 99 -9.96 2.67 -10.67
C MET A 99 -8.63 3.37 -10.40
N LYS A 100 -7.52 2.66 -10.61
CA LYS A 100 -6.16 3.20 -10.42
C LYS A 100 -5.68 3.95 -11.67
N ALA A 101 -5.15 5.15 -11.48
CA ALA A 101 -4.63 6.05 -12.51
C ALA A 101 -3.17 5.75 -12.84
N GLU A 102 -2.85 5.03 -13.92
CA GLU A 102 -1.46 4.57 -14.10
C GLU A 102 -1.06 4.28 -15.55
N VAL A 103 0.27 4.21 -15.79
CA VAL A 103 0.85 3.89 -17.10
C VAL A 103 0.62 2.42 -17.44
N ILE A 104 -0.32 2.19 -18.36
CA ILE A 104 -0.87 0.86 -18.73
C ILE A 104 0.21 -0.19 -19.02
N VAL A 105 1.29 0.17 -19.73
CA VAL A 105 2.28 -0.81 -20.21
C VAL A 105 3.07 -1.40 -19.04
N THR A 106 3.59 -0.56 -18.15
CA THR A 106 4.34 -0.99 -16.97
C THR A 106 3.43 -1.76 -16.03
N LEU A 107 2.19 -1.29 -15.86
CA LEU A 107 1.18 -1.99 -15.07
C LEU A 107 0.85 -3.36 -15.60
N MET A 108 0.50 -3.48 -16.87
CA MET A 108 0.15 -4.78 -17.45
C MET A 108 1.34 -5.72 -17.40
N THR A 109 2.55 -5.22 -17.65
CA THR A 109 3.78 -6.01 -17.53
C THR A 109 3.95 -6.50 -16.09
N ASN A 110 3.85 -5.60 -15.11
CA ASN A 110 3.96 -5.94 -13.69
C ASN A 110 2.84 -6.87 -13.24
N ALA A 111 1.62 -6.66 -13.71
CA ALA A 111 0.45 -7.44 -13.34
C ALA A 111 0.45 -8.83 -13.98
N ILE A 112 1.00 -8.96 -15.19
CA ILE A 112 1.24 -10.24 -15.87
C ILE A 112 2.37 -10.99 -15.14
N GLN A 113 3.50 -10.33 -14.90
CA GLN A 113 4.61 -10.91 -14.14
C GLN A 113 4.16 -11.34 -12.74
N SER A 114 3.37 -10.50 -12.06
CA SER A 114 2.85 -10.79 -10.73
C SER A 114 1.96 -12.03 -10.76
N VAL A 115 1.19 -12.28 -11.82
CA VAL A 115 0.40 -13.53 -11.92
C VAL A 115 1.28 -14.79 -11.92
N PHE A 116 2.47 -14.73 -12.53
CA PHE A 116 3.35 -15.90 -12.61
C PHE A 116 4.14 -16.16 -11.33
N ASP A 117 4.43 -15.10 -10.60
CA ASP A 117 5.30 -15.16 -9.44
C ASP A 117 4.54 -15.35 -8.12
N VAL A 118 3.24 -15.67 -8.14
CA VAL A 118 2.49 -15.85 -6.89
C VAL A 118 2.94 -17.12 -6.16
N CYS A 119 3.40 -16.97 -4.93
CA CYS A 119 3.78 -18.08 -4.05
C CYS A 119 2.86 -18.29 -2.86
N GLY A 120 2.03 -17.29 -2.55
CA GLY A 120 1.04 -17.35 -1.50
C GLY A 120 -0.12 -16.42 -1.82
N THR A 121 -1.34 -16.85 -1.53
CA THR A 121 -2.56 -16.05 -1.68
C THR A 121 -3.17 -15.77 -0.32
N HIS A 122 -4.09 -14.80 -0.25
CA HIS A 122 -4.79 -14.43 1.00
C HIS A 122 -3.84 -14.15 2.17
N THR A 123 -2.71 -13.51 1.86
CA THR A 123 -1.64 -13.32 2.83
C THR A 123 -2.05 -12.30 3.87
N GLN A 124 -1.90 -12.67 5.14
CA GLN A 124 -2.19 -11.82 6.28
C GLN A 124 -1.01 -11.85 7.25
N LEU A 125 -0.55 -10.68 7.68
CA LEU A 125 0.42 -10.53 8.76
C LEU A 125 -0.30 -10.09 10.03
N VAL A 126 -0.35 -10.95 11.03
CA VAL A 126 -0.91 -10.65 12.35
C VAL A 126 0.24 -10.28 13.29
N ILE A 127 0.14 -9.15 13.98
CA ILE A 127 1.14 -8.70 14.96
C ILE A 127 0.45 -8.57 16.31
N ARG A 128 1.00 -9.21 17.34
CA ARG A 128 0.45 -9.24 18.70
C ARG A 128 1.47 -8.73 19.69
N GLY A 129 0.99 -7.95 20.66
CA GLY A 129 1.78 -7.57 21.83
C GLY A 129 1.91 -8.71 22.82
N LEU A 130 3.12 -8.91 23.34
CA LEU A 130 3.46 -9.82 24.43
C LEU A 130 3.95 -9.02 25.63
N ASN A 131 3.85 -9.59 26.84
CA ASN A 131 4.44 -9.03 28.05
C ASN A 131 4.11 -7.53 28.30
N ASN A 132 2.82 -7.18 28.26
CA ASN A 132 2.28 -5.81 28.37
C ASN A 132 2.66 -4.86 27.23
N ALA A 133 3.18 -5.36 26.12
CA ALA A 133 3.22 -4.59 24.89
C ALA A 133 1.83 -4.55 24.24
N THR A 134 1.51 -3.44 23.58
CA THR A 134 0.27 -3.26 22.80
C THR A 134 0.62 -2.62 21.47
N VAL A 135 0.26 -3.30 20.37
CA VAL A 135 0.36 -2.74 19.01
C VAL A 135 -0.70 -1.63 18.89
N THR A 136 -0.26 -0.40 18.66
CA THR A 136 -1.13 0.77 18.59
C THR A 136 -1.51 1.11 17.16
N LYS A 137 -0.61 0.85 16.19
CA LYS A 137 -0.83 1.16 14.78
C LYS A 137 -0.10 0.17 13.88
N ILE A 138 -0.74 -0.22 12.78
CA ILE A 138 -0.06 -0.85 11.65
C ILE A 138 -0.25 0.09 10.46
N TRP A 139 0.84 0.64 9.96
CA TRP A 139 0.78 1.66 8.92
C TRP A 139 0.17 1.09 7.63
N GLY A 140 -0.71 1.87 7.01
CA GLY A 140 -1.49 1.44 5.85
C GLY A 140 -2.72 0.57 6.18
N GLN A 141 -3.01 0.29 7.45
CA GLN A 141 -4.15 -0.51 7.88
C GLN A 141 -5.09 0.29 8.80
N GLN A 142 -6.40 0.03 8.70
CA GLN A 142 -7.39 0.71 9.54
C GLN A 142 -7.52 0.09 10.93
N ASN A 143 -7.19 -1.20 11.08
CA ASN A 143 -7.38 -1.93 12.33
C ASN A 143 -6.17 -2.81 12.63
N ALA A 144 -5.34 -2.37 13.59
CA ALA A 144 -4.16 -3.10 14.03
C ALA A 144 -4.49 -4.51 14.56
N THR A 145 -5.68 -4.72 15.15
CA THR A 145 -6.07 -6.03 15.71
C THR A 145 -6.31 -7.10 14.66
N LEU A 146 -6.70 -6.71 13.44
CA LEU A 146 -6.88 -7.64 12.32
C LEU A 146 -5.57 -7.94 11.59
N GLY A 147 -4.48 -7.26 11.93
CA GLY A 147 -3.22 -7.35 11.21
C GLY A 147 -3.24 -6.61 9.87
N ALA A 148 -2.23 -6.86 9.04
CA ALA A 148 -2.13 -6.33 7.69
C ALA A 148 -2.55 -7.39 6.66
N ASN A 149 -3.54 -7.06 5.83
CA ASN A 149 -3.83 -7.85 4.64
C ASN A 149 -2.84 -7.46 3.53
N LEU A 150 -2.03 -8.43 3.10
CA LEU A 150 -0.99 -8.25 2.09
C LEU A 150 -1.44 -8.74 0.71
N GLY A 151 -2.57 -9.46 0.61
CA GLY A 151 -3.01 -10.05 -0.65
C GLY A 151 -2.07 -11.17 -1.11
N ASP A 152 -1.59 -11.09 -2.35
CA ASP A 152 -0.72 -12.12 -2.91
C ASP A 152 0.76 -11.87 -2.58
N LEU A 153 1.43 -12.90 -2.07
CA LEU A 153 2.88 -12.96 -1.93
C LEU A 153 3.49 -13.39 -3.26
N HIS A 154 4.55 -12.71 -3.65
CA HIS A 154 5.24 -12.96 -4.90
C HIS A 154 6.71 -13.31 -4.68
N VAL A 155 7.29 -14.06 -5.61
CA VAL A 155 8.73 -14.18 -5.80
C VAL A 155 9.36 -12.79 -5.79
N ASP A 156 10.47 -12.63 -5.08
CA ASP A 156 11.28 -11.40 -5.08
C ASP A 156 10.55 -10.11 -4.67
N ASN A 157 9.34 -10.21 -4.11
CA ASN A 157 8.58 -9.07 -3.64
C ASN A 157 8.83 -8.81 -2.16
N LEU A 158 9.87 -8.02 -1.89
CA LEU A 158 10.14 -7.50 -0.55
C LEU A 158 9.05 -6.51 -0.16
N ARG A 159 8.20 -6.92 0.79
CA ARG A 159 7.24 -6.04 1.46
C ARG A 159 7.75 -5.64 2.82
N VAL A 160 7.61 -4.37 3.15
CA VAL A 160 8.00 -3.81 4.44
C VAL A 160 6.74 -3.33 5.15
N ILE A 161 6.49 -3.86 6.34
CA ILE A 161 5.38 -3.44 7.20
C ILE A 161 5.96 -2.67 8.38
N LEU A 162 5.46 -1.47 8.58
CA LEU A 162 5.78 -0.64 9.74
C LEU A 162 4.63 -0.73 10.74
N CYS A 163 4.95 -0.90 12.01
CA CYS A 163 3.99 -0.84 13.09
C CYS A 163 4.54 -0.02 14.25
N ASP A 164 3.62 0.61 14.97
CA ASP A 164 3.90 1.30 16.22
C ASP A 164 3.31 0.46 17.35
N PHE A 165 4.05 0.38 18.45
CA PHE A 165 3.61 -0.32 19.64
C PHE A 165 4.16 0.39 20.88
N THR A 166 3.44 0.20 21.97
CA THR A 166 3.91 0.63 23.29
C THR A 166 4.32 -0.61 24.07
N ALA A 167 5.40 -0.52 24.84
CA ALA A 167 5.84 -1.58 25.72
C ALA A 167 6.15 -1.00 27.10
N SER A 168 5.77 -1.73 28.15
CA SER A 168 6.08 -1.40 29.53
C SER A 168 6.50 -2.68 30.25
N ALA A 169 7.75 -2.74 30.67
CA ALA A 169 8.26 -3.89 31.40
C ALA A 169 8.70 -3.47 32.80
N ASN A 170 8.23 -4.21 33.80
CA ASN A 170 8.74 -4.14 35.16
C ASN A 170 9.75 -5.27 35.36
N VAL A 171 10.86 -5.19 34.62
CA VAL A 171 11.91 -6.21 34.60
C VAL A 171 13.25 -5.58 35.00
N PRO A 172 14.21 -6.36 35.53
CA PRO A 172 15.55 -5.86 35.82
C PRO A 172 16.23 -5.25 34.59
N ASP A 173 17.11 -4.27 34.83
CA ASP A 173 17.94 -3.64 33.81
C ASP A 173 18.72 -4.69 33.00
N GLY A 174 18.72 -4.55 31.67
CA GLY A 174 19.38 -5.48 30.75
C GLY A 174 18.61 -6.77 30.48
N THR A 175 17.38 -6.93 30.98
CA THR A 175 16.56 -8.12 30.67
C THR A 175 16.07 -8.06 29.24
N GLU A 176 16.34 -9.13 28.49
CA GLU A 176 15.78 -9.38 27.16
C GLU A 176 14.40 -10.03 27.29
N LEU A 177 13.40 -9.49 26.61
CA LEU A 177 12.02 -9.94 26.68
C LEU A 177 11.36 -9.85 25.30
N ASP A 178 10.69 -10.93 24.89
CA ASP A 178 9.84 -10.90 23.69
C ASP A 178 8.68 -9.93 23.92
N VAL A 179 8.60 -8.86 23.13
CA VAL A 179 7.54 -7.86 23.24
C VAL A 179 6.51 -7.98 22.13
N LEU A 180 6.86 -8.54 20.98
CA LEU A 180 5.91 -8.80 19.90
C LEU A 180 6.04 -10.24 19.43
N GLU A 181 4.91 -10.79 18.99
CA GLU A 181 4.82 -11.97 18.15
C GLU A 181 4.20 -11.56 16.83
N TYR A 182 4.80 -11.98 15.72
CA TYR A 182 4.24 -11.77 14.40
C TYR A 182 4.07 -13.09 13.67
N GLU A 183 2.94 -13.22 12.98
CA GLU A 183 2.47 -14.43 12.35
C GLU A 183 2.03 -14.12 10.93
N LEU A 184 2.76 -14.63 9.95
CA LEU A 184 2.42 -14.54 8.53
C LEU A 184 1.62 -15.78 8.14
N LYS A 185 0.38 -15.57 7.73
CA LYS A 185 -0.53 -16.60 7.21
C LYS A 185 -0.70 -16.42 5.71
N TYR A 186 -0.68 -17.50 4.96
CA TYR A 186 -1.03 -17.49 3.54
C TYR A 186 -1.49 -18.87 3.07
N ASN A 187 -2.33 -18.89 2.04
CA ASN A 187 -2.74 -20.12 1.36
C ASN A 187 -1.79 -20.40 0.19
N ARG A 188 -1.60 -21.68 -0.15
CA ARG A 188 -0.89 -22.00 -1.39
C ARG A 188 -1.74 -21.55 -2.59
N PRO A 189 -1.12 -21.14 -3.71
CA PRO A 189 -1.87 -20.73 -4.89
C PRO A 189 -2.82 -21.82 -5.43
N ASP A 190 -2.46 -23.09 -5.21
CA ASP A 190 -3.22 -24.27 -5.63
C ASP A 190 -4.25 -24.77 -4.61
N ASP A 191 -4.28 -24.21 -3.39
CA ASP A 191 -5.12 -24.66 -2.29
C ASP A 191 -5.68 -23.48 -1.47
N LEU A 192 -6.70 -22.82 -2.05
CA LEU A 192 -7.34 -21.64 -1.45
C LEU A 192 -8.21 -21.99 -0.24
N GLU A 193 -8.77 -23.20 -0.18
CA GLU A 193 -9.67 -23.64 0.91
C GLU A 193 -8.94 -24.45 1.99
N GLY A 194 -7.69 -24.85 1.74
CA GLY A 194 -6.87 -25.59 2.68
C GLY A 194 -6.46 -24.80 3.92
N GLU A 195 -5.83 -25.51 4.86
CA GLU A 195 -5.28 -24.87 6.06
C GLU A 195 -4.15 -23.91 5.66
N PRO A 196 -4.19 -22.64 6.13
CA PRO A 196 -3.18 -21.66 5.78
C PRO A 196 -1.81 -22.07 6.34
N ILE A 197 -0.76 -21.84 5.56
CA ILE A 197 0.62 -21.95 6.03
C ILE A 197 0.88 -20.79 6.97
N THR A 198 1.37 -21.12 8.16
CA THR A 198 1.69 -20.16 9.20
C THR A 198 3.19 -20.12 9.44
N VAL A 199 3.78 -18.93 9.36
CA VAL A 199 5.16 -18.66 9.74
C VAL A 199 5.15 -17.63 10.86
N SER A 200 5.66 -18.01 12.05
CA SER A 200 5.66 -17.15 13.23
C SER A 200 7.07 -16.86 13.71
N SER A 201 7.28 -15.67 14.24
CA SER A 201 8.52 -15.29 14.94
C SER A 201 8.22 -14.22 16.01
N LYS A 202 9.21 -13.92 16.83
CA LYS A 202 9.10 -12.99 17.95
C LYS A 202 10.13 -11.88 17.83
N LEU A 203 9.81 -10.74 18.44
CA LEU A 203 10.71 -9.61 18.56
C LEU A 203 11.14 -9.45 20.03
N PRO A 204 12.39 -9.79 20.36
CA PRO A 204 12.95 -9.46 21.66
C PRO A 204 13.35 -7.99 21.75
N LEU A 205 13.14 -7.38 22.91
CA LEU A 205 13.72 -6.09 23.30
C LEU A 205 14.51 -6.23 24.59
N ILE A 206 15.61 -5.49 24.69
CA ILE A 206 16.39 -5.36 25.91
C ILE A 206 15.99 -4.06 26.59
N PHE A 207 15.45 -4.15 27.80
CA PHE A 207 15.05 -2.98 28.58
C PHE A 207 16.24 -2.43 29.35
N VAL A 208 16.56 -1.15 29.12
CA VAL A 208 17.68 -0.46 29.77
C VAL A 208 17.21 0.79 30.51
N ASN A 209 17.81 1.06 31.67
CA ASN A 209 17.49 2.23 32.50
C ASN A 209 18.30 3.48 32.11
N TYR A 210 19.41 3.30 31.40
CA TYR A 210 20.32 4.38 31.02
C TYR A 210 20.14 4.73 29.55
N GLU A 211 19.87 6.01 29.27
CA GLU A 211 19.71 6.54 27.91
C GLU A 211 20.95 6.30 27.04
N SER A 212 22.14 6.28 27.63
CA SER A 212 23.39 5.98 26.94
C SER A 212 23.50 4.55 26.40
N LEU A 213 22.63 3.63 26.85
CA LEU A 213 22.56 2.25 26.36
C LEU A 213 21.51 2.10 25.24
N ILE A 214 20.68 3.12 25.01
CA ILE A 214 19.77 3.14 23.87
C ILE A 214 20.64 3.26 22.62
N ARG A 215 20.63 2.20 21.80
CA ARG A 215 21.28 2.23 20.48
C ARG A 215 20.56 3.24 19.61
N ASP A 216 21.29 3.84 18.68
CA ASP A 216 20.68 4.68 17.65
C ASP A 216 19.54 3.94 16.96
N ILE A 217 18.47 4.68 16.65
CA ILE A 217 17.34 4.16 15.89
C ILE A 217 17.88 3.70 14.53
N ASP A 218 17.46 2.52 14.09
CA ASP A 218 17.81 2.01 12.76
C ASP A 218 17.45 3.08 11.70
N PRO A 219 18.44 3.57 10.93
CA PRO A 219 18.23 4.63 9.95
C PRO A 219 17.11 4.32 8.96
N LYS A 220 16.98 3.04 8.57
CA LYS A 220 15.94 2.59 7.65
C LYS A 220 14.56 2.72 8.28
N VAL A 221 14.43 2.38 9.57
CA VAL A 221 13.16 2.55 10.30
C VAL A 221 12.79 4.03 10.39
N LYS A 222 13.75 4.90 10.70
CA LYS A 222 13.54 6.35 10.77
C LYS A 222 13.08 6.93 9.43
N ALA A 223 13.74 6.55 8.33
CA ALA A 223 13.37 6.93 6.97
C ALA A 223 11.95 6.46 6.61
N LEU A 224 11.63 5.18 6.87
CA LEU A 224 10.31 4.60 6.62
C LEU A 224 9.21 5.31 7.40
N HIS A 225 9.45 5.60 8.68
CA HIS A 225 8.51 6.33 9.52
C HIS A 225 8.25 7.74 8.97
N ALA A 226 9.29 8.49 8.59
CA ALA A 226 9.13 9.82 8.00
C ALA A 226 8.31 9.80 6.70
N ILE A 227 8.51 8.80 5.84
CA ILE A 227 7.72 8.62 4.61
C ILE A 227 6.25 8.35 4.92
N GLN A 228 5.96 7.50 5.92
CA GLN A 228 4.60 7.16 6.31
C GLN A 228 3.87 8.36 6.94
N VAL A 229 4.54 9.11 7.83
CA VAL A 229 4.01 10.36 8.38
C VAL A 229 3.75 11.37 7.27
N ALA A 230 4.68 11.53 6.32
CA ALA A 230 4.50 12.41 5.17
C ALA A 230 3.29 12.01 4.31
N ALA A 231 2.98 10.72 4.16
CA ALA A 231 1.78 10.26 3.45
C ALA A 231 0.48 10.59 4.18
N GLU A 232 0.46 10.59 5.52
CA GLU A 232 -0.70 11.08 6.30
C GLU A 232 -0.87 12.59 6.18
N MET A 233 0.24 13.34 6.16
CA MET A 233 0.22 14.79 5.92
C MET A 233 -0.39 15.10 4.54
N ASP A 234 -0.10 14.33 3.49
CA ASP A 234 -0.70 14.52 2.17
C ASP A 234 -2.24 14.44 2.22
N HIS A 235 -2.80 13.46 2.95
CA HIS A 235 -4.25 13.37 3.11
C HIS A 235 -4.83 14.60 3.80
N ARG A 236 -4.16 15.08 4.84
CA ARG A 236 -4.60 16.30 5.55
C ARG A 236 -4.45 17.56 4.69
N ILE A 237 -3.43 17.65 3.85
CA ILE A 237 -3.24 18.72 2.87
C ILE A 237 -4.41 18.73 1.87
N VAL A 238 -4.83 17.56 1.38
CA VAL A 238 -6.00 17.44 0.48
C VAL A 238 -7.27 17.95 1.16
N GLU A 239 -7.51 17.56 2.41
CA GLU A 239 -8.65 18.06 3.20
C GLU A 239 -8.62 19.59 3.32
N LEU A 240 -7.47 20.17 3.69
CA LEU A 240 -7.31 21.62 3.82
C LEU A 240 -7.52 22.36 2.49
N ILE A 241 -7.04 21.80 1.37
CA ILE A 241 -7.26 22.37 0.03
C ILE A 241 -8.75 22.34 -0.31
N ASN A 242 -9.44 21.23 -0.08
CA ASN A 242 -10.88 21.10 -0.33
C ASN A 242 -11.72 22.05 0.54
N ASP A 243 -11.27 22.31 1.76
CA ASP A 243 -11.88 23.27 2.69
C ASP A 243 -11.50 24.73 2.40
N ARG A 244 -10.74 24.99 1.32
CA ARG A 244 -10.22 26.32 0.94
C ARG A 244 -9.32 26.97 2.00
N ARG A 245 -8.70 26.17 2.87
CA ARG A 245 -7.76 26.59 3.93
C ARG A 245 -6.32 26.55 3.42
N ARG A 246 -6.05 27.33 2.37
CA ARG A 246 -4.80 27.28 1.60
C ARG A 246 -3.55 27.58 2.43
N ASP A 247 -3.59 28.60 3.29
CA ASP A 247 -2.42 29.01 4.08
C ASP A 247 -2.00 27.91 5.06
N GLU A 248 -2.98 27.23 5.66
CA GLU A 248 -2.73 26.08 6.53
C GLU A 248 -2.17 24.88 5.76
N ALA A 249 -2.67 24.63 4.54
CA ALA A 249 -2.09 23.61 3.67
C ALA A 249 -0.62 23.92 3.34
N ILE A 250 -0.29 25.17 3.01
CA ILE A 250 1.09 25.60 2.73
C ILE A 250 1.99 25.45 3.96
N ALA A 251 1.49 25.76 5.16
CA ALA A 251 2.21 25.56 6.40
C ALA A 251 2.51 24.08 6.64
N LEU A 252 1.51 23.21 6.49
CA LEU A 252 1.66 21.76 6.65
C LEU A 252 2.61 21.15 5.61
N ILE A 253 2.60 21.66 4.37
CA ILE A 253 3.60 21.29 3.35
C ILE A 253 5.02 21.69 3.80
N GLY A 254 5.17 22.86 4.45
CA GLY A 254 6.44 23.27 5.04
C GLY A 254 6.95 22.31 6.11
N GLU A 255 6.07 21.87 7.01
CA GLU A 255 6.38 20.84 8.00
C GLU A 255 6.79 19.52 7.35
N GLN A 256 6.10 19.12 6.27
CA GLN A 256 6.40 17.90 5.53
C GLN A 256 7.79 17.95 4.87
N ILE A 257 8.16 19.11 4.30
CA ILE A 257 9.50 19.33 3.73
C ILE A 257 10.56 19.18 4.81
N ASN A 258 10.38 19.82 5.97
CA ASN A 258 11.33 19.73 7.08
C ASN A 258 11.50 18.28 7.55
N LEU A 259 10.40 17.55 7.75
CA LEU A 259 10.41 16.14 8.14
C LEU A 259 11.22 15.27 7.17
N LEU A 260 11.01 15.44 5.86
CA LEU A 260 11.73 14.67 4.85
C LEU A 260 13.20 15.10 4.71
N GLN A 261 13.52 16.39 4.93
CA GLN A 261 14.89 16.87 4.95
C GLN A 261 15.71 16.30 6.11
N GLU A 262 15.08 16.10 7.28
CA GLU A 262 15.72 15.51 8.47
C GLU A 262 16.16 14.05 8.32
N VAL A 263 15.67 13.36 7.29
CA VAL A 263 16.02 11.96 6.97
C VAL A 263 16.63 11.82 5.57
N GLN A 264 16.94 12.93 4.89
CA GLN A 264 17.45 12.91 3.51
C GLN A 264 18.82 12.22 3.41
N ASP A 265 19.64 12.33 4.45
CA ASP A 265 20.94 11.66 4.53
C ASP A 265 20.84 10.14 4.71
N LEU A 266 19.65 9.65 5.06
CA LEU A 266 19.34 8.22 5.25
C LEU A 266 18.72 7.59 4.00
N ASP A 267 18.60 8.35 2.91
CA ASP A 267 18.04 7.87 1.65
C ASP A 267 18.92 6.77 1.06
N ASP A 268 18.30 5.70 0.57
CA ASP A 268 19.02 4.57 -0.01
C ASP A 268 19.36 4.85 -1.49
N GLU A 269 19.95 3.86 -2.17
CA GLU A 269 20.30 3.96 -3.59
C GLU A 269 19.10 4.27 -4.51
N LYS A 270 17.86 4.16 -4.02
CA LYS A 270 16.65 4.44 -4.77
C LYS A 270 16.27 5.91 -4.75
N CYS A 271 16.93 6.74 -3.94
CA CYS A 271 16.71 8.18 -3.85
C CYS A 271 15.23 8.57 -3.61
N MET A 272 14.51 7.76 -2.85
CA MET A 272 13.06 7.91 -2.67
C MET A 272 12.74 9.18 -1.88
N ILE A 273 13.49 9.49 -0.83
CA ILE A 273 13.28 10.69 -0.02
C ILE A 273 13.59 11.95 -0.84
N ALA A 274 14.68 11.94 -1.60
CA ALA A 274 15.05 13.02 -2.51
C ALA A 274 13.96 13.28 -3.57
N MET A 275 13.41 12.22 -4.16
CA MET A 275 12.30 12.31 -5.10
C MET A 275 11.05 12.93 -4.43
N LEU A 276 10.66 12.42 -3.25
CA LEU A 276 9.52 12.94 -2.50
C LEU A 276 9.70 14.42 -2.13
N LEU A 277 10.90 14.83 -1.72
CA LEU A 277 11.22 16.22 -1.43
C LEU A 277 11.02 17.12 -2.65
N ARG A 278 11.55 16.71 -3.81
CA ARG A 278 11.39 17.47 -5.06
C ARG A 278 9.91 17.62 -5.43
N MET A 279 9.13 16.55 -5.31
CA MET A 279 7.68 16.58 -5.57
C MET A 279 6.95 17.54 -4.63
N VAL A 280 7.21 17.45 -3.33
CA VAL A 280 6.56 18.30 -2.32
C VAL A 280 6.93 19.78 -2.49
N GLN A 281 8.20 20.08 -2.78
CA GLN A 281 8.65 21.45 -3.06
C GLN A 281 8.00 22.03 -4.33
N ASN A 282 7.92 21.24 -5.40
CA ASN A 282 7.24 21.64 -6.63
C ASN A 282 5.76 21.93 -6.39
N MET A 283 5.07 21.11 -5.60
CA MET A 283 3.68 21.36 -5.24
C MET A 283 3.53 22.59 -4.37
N GLN A 284 4.42 22.81 -3.38
CA GLN A 284 4.38 24.02 -2.56
C GLN A 284 4.49 25.29 -3.42
N ARG A 285 5.41 25.29 -4.39
CA ARG A 285 5.59 26.40 -5.34
C ARG A 285 4.31 26.65 -6.14
N ARG A 286 3.76 25.61 -6.79
CA ARG A 286 2.49 25.68 -7.55
C ARG A 286 1.32 26.16 -6.69
N LEU A 287 1.25 25.71 -5.44
CA LEU A 287 0.24 26.12 -4.48
C LEU A 287 0.48 27.53 -3.92
N ARG A 288 1.63 28.17 -4.12
CA ARG A 288 1.85 29.59 -3.81
C ARG A 288 1.51 30.49 -4.99
N GLU A 289 1.87 30.07 -6.20
CA GLU A 289 1.76 30.89 -7.41
C GLU A 289 0.32 30.96 -7.98
N GLN A 290 -0.63 30.23 -7.39
CA GLN A 290 -2.03 30.15 -7.88
C GLN A 290 -2.18 29.58 -9.29
N GLU A 291 -1.15 28.92 -9.81
CA GLU A 291 -1.13 28.35 -11.16
C GLU A 291 -1.98 27.08 -11.32
N VAL A 292 -2.53 26.55 -10.23
CA VAL A 292 -3.24 25.26 -10.22
C VAL A 292 -4.59 25.42 -9.56
N SER A 293 -5.62 24.89 -10.23
CA SER A 293 -6.95 24.77 -9.62
C SER A 293 -6.88 23.87 -8.38
N GLU A 294 -7.65 24.19 -7.35
CA GLU A 294 -7.73 23.40 -6.10
C GLU A 294 -8.00 21.91 -6.40
N LYS A 295 -8.84 21.64 -7.40
CA LYS A 295 -9.17 20.27 -7.85
C LYS A 295 -7.95 19.53 -8.43
N SER A 296 -7.12 20.20 -9.22
CA SER A 296 -5.91 19.59 -9.79
C SER A 296 -4.83 19.38 -8.73
N ALA A 297 -4.69 20.32 -7.79
CA ALA A 297 -3.77 20.17 -6.65
C ALA A 297 -4.19 18.98 -5.77
N ALA A 298 -5.48 18.90 -5.39
CA ALA A 298 -6.01 17.79 -4.60
C ALA A 298 -5.80 16.43 -5.27
N LYS A 299 -6.03 16.33 -6.58
CA LYS A 299 -5.77 15.11 -7.37
C LYS A 299 -4.30 14.70 -7.34
N SER A 300 -3.38 15.66 -7.46
CA SER A 300 -1.93 15.38 -7.42
C SER A 300 -1.48 14.83 -6.06
N TYR A 301 -1.96 15.42 -4.95
CA TYR A 301 -1.65 14.92 -3.60
C TYR A 301 -2.28 13.56 -3.30
N HIS A 302 -3.50 13.30 -3.77
CA HIS A 302 -4.16 12.02 -3.57
C HIS A 302 -3.40 10.87 -4.26
N HIS A 303 -2.91 11.11 -5.48
CA HIS A 303 -2.05 10.15 -6.19
C HIS A 303 -0.75 9.89 -5.44
N GLN A 304 -0.09 10.94 -4.94
CA GLN A 304 1.17 10.80 -4.19
C GLN A 304 1.01 10.05 -2.87
N ALA A 305 -0.05 10.35 -2.11
CA ALA A 305 -0.34 9.66 -0.86
C ALA A 305 -0.53 8.16 -1.08
N HIS A 306 -1.22 7.79 -2.16
CA HIS A 306 -1.41 6.40 -2.57
C HIS A 306 -0.06 5.73 -2.91
N MET A 307 0.78 6.39 -3.72
CA MET A 307 2.10 5.87 -4.09
C MET A 307 3.00 5.61 -2.87
N LYS A 308 3.05 6.55 -1.92
CA LYS A 308 3.84 6.41 -0.68
C LYS A 308 3.39 5.21 0.17
N LYS A 309 2.08 5.01 0.29
CA LYS A 309 1.48 3.92 1.09
C LYS A 309 1.73 2.53 0.51
N CYS A 310 1.69 2.39 -0.81
CA CYS A 310 1.81 1.08 -1.45
C CYS A 310 3.24 0.52 -1.41
N HIS A 311 4.26 1.32 -1.13
CA HIS A 311 5.67 0.87 -1.03
C HIS A 311 6.09 -0.04 -2.19
N ASP A 312 5.51 0.20 -3.36
CA ASP A 312 5.81 -0.59 -4.54
C ASP A 312 7.06 0.02 -5.17
N HIS A 313 8.17 -0.69 -5.01
CA HIS A 313 9.52 -0.23 -5.34
C HIS A 313 9.74 0.03 -6.84
N LYS A 314 8.75 -0.23 -7.70
CA LYS A 314 8.89 -0.17 -9.15
C LYS A 314 8.62 1.20 -9.79
N TYR A 315 8.23 2.23 -9.01
CA TYR A 315 7.78 3.52 -9.55
C TYR A 315 8.85 4.63 -9.63
N THR A 316 10.05 4.44 -9.09
CA THR A 316 11.08 5.51 -9.02
C THR A 316 11.60 5.97 -10.39
N ASN A 317 11.49 5.16 -11.44
CA ASN A 317 12.08 5.47 -12.75
C ASN A 317 11.27 6.46 -13.61
N TYR A 318 9.99 6.74 -13.31
CA TYR A 318 9.11 7.46 -14.25
C TYR A 318 9.10 8.99 -14.10
N TYR A 319 9.46 9.51 -12.93
CA TYR A 319 9.42 10.96 -12.65
C TYR A 319 10.81 11.63 -12.72
N ALA A 320 11.85 10.88 -13.10
CA ALA A 320 13.19 11.41 -13.28
C ALA A 320 13.37 12.19 -14.61
N ASP A 321 12.51 11.94 -15.60
CA ASP A 321 12.71 12.37 -16.99
C ASP A 321 11.79 13.51 -17.46
N GLU A 322 10.95 14.09 -16.59
CA GLU A 322 10.15 15.29 -16.92
C GLU A 322 10.82 16.56 -16.38
N ASP A 323 11.90 16.98 -17.06
CA ASP A 323 12.46 18.35 -17.04
C ASP A 323 12.51 18.92 -18.47
#